data_AF-A0A142XP73-F1
#
_entry.id   AF-A0A142XP73-F1
#
_cell.length_a   1.000
_cell.length_b   1.000
_cell.length_c   1.000
_cell.angle_alpha   90.00
_cell.angle_beta   90.00
_cell.angle_gamma   90.00
#
_symmetry.space_group_name_H-M   'P 1'
#
loop_
_entity.id
_entity.type
_entity.pdbx_description
1 polymer ?
#
loop_
_entity_poly.entity_id
_entity_poly.type
_entity_poly.pdbx_seq_one_letter_code
_entity_poly.pdbx_strand_id
1 'polypeptide(L)'
;MSPEVPAPGAIPPGPSVTPTSGATLRARFMFALAFVHLLLVAGLVHRATSKSVTQWELDVMYVGLVALWPVFAAEAAWGVVRRDQSTPRRTALMRALLVVLMPAWRMALIDPRTGLIWVPRIGWQHPGKELFKRLELAFGGPMLLFAFLILPILLMEYLRADQVKELPALALALDIGIAVVWVAFAVEFVFKVSAHPKPFAFAQERWLDVAIVVLPMLEFVLTKWVDAAPLARLLRAGRALSPEQIARMQRLYRLQGLATKAWHSFLLLEGISRLLGNTPEKQLAKLEAQIADLEEQLREVRADADEVRRQIAEKGTQGEVHSVDRSAPVP
;
A
#
# COMPACT_ATOMS: atom_id res chain seq x y z
N MET A 1 -15.67 -21.31 42.35
CA MET A 1 -14.78 -21.46 41.17
C MET A 1 -15.57 -22.20 40.11
N SER A 2 -16.29 -21.46 39.27
CA SER A 2 -17.02 -22.03 38.14
C SER A 2 -16.12 -21.92 36.90
N PRO A 3 -16.03 -22.96 36.04
CA PRO A 3 -15.21 -22.91 34.84
C PRO A 3 -15.85 -21.95 33.83
N GLU A 4 -15.03 -21.05 33.31
CA GLU A 4 -15.40 -20.08 32.28
C GLU A 4 -15.61 -20.83 30.95
N VAL A 5 -16.87 -20.89 30.49
CA VAL A 5 -17.22 -21.47 29.19
C VAL A 5 -16.84 -20.45 28.11
N PRO A 6 -15.96 -20.79 27.14
CA PRO A 6 -15.54 -19.84 26.12
C PRO A 6 -16.70 -19.51 25.17
N ALA A 7 -16.84 -18.22 24.85
CA ALA A 7 -17.88 -17.71 23.96
C ALA A 7 -17.83 -18.36 22.56
N PRO A 8 -18.96 -18.83 22.01
CA PRO A 8 -19.02 -19.42 20.69
C PRO A 8 -18.91 -18.30 19.64
N GLY A 9 -17.77 -18.20 18.97
CA GLY A 9 -17.56 -17.24 17.88
C GLY A 9 -16.22 -16.51 17.88
N ALA A 10 -15.38 -16.68 18.90
CA ALA A 10 -13.99 -16.26 18.80
C ALA A 10 -13.26 -17.18 17.81
N ILE A 11 -13.00 -16.69 16.60
CA ILE A 11 -11.99 -17.29 15.72
C ILE A 11 -10.72 -17.33 16.59
N PRO A 12 -10.18 -18.51 16.95
CA PRO A 12 -8.97 -18.57 17.71
C PRO A 12 -7.91 -17.76 16.95
N PRO A 13 -7.13 -16.88 17.59
CA PRO A 13 -6.01 -16.25 16.92
C PRO A 13 -5.19 -17.40 16.33
N GLY A 14 -5.14 -17.48 15.00
CA GLY A 14 -4.34 -18.50 14.32
C GLY A 14 -2.95 -18.49 14.92
N PRO A 15 -2.30 -19.65 15.07
CA PRO A 15 -1.06 -19.78 15.83
C PRO A 15 -0.11 -18.66 15.42
N SER A 16 0.30 -17.84 16.38
CA SER A 16 1.22 -16.73 16.16
C SER A 16 2.59 -17.31 15.79
N VAL A 17 2.76 -17.70 14.53
CA VAL A 17 4.01 -18.26 14.03
C VAL A 17 5.02 -17.14 14.05
N THR A 18 5.87 -17.13 15.08
CA THR A 18 6.98 -16.21 15.19
C THR A 18 7.93 -16.43 14.00
N PRO A 19 8.26 -15.37 13.24
CA PRO A 19 9.11 -15.49 12.07
C PRO A 19 10.51 -15.93 12.48
N THR A 20 11.07 -16.91 11.77
CA THR A 20 12.41 -17.41 12.03
C THR A 20 13.49 -16.38 11.66
N SER A 21 14.69 -16.51 12.24
CA SER A 21 15.83 -15.63 11.90
C SER A 21 16.15 -15.64 10.40
N GLY A 22 16.02 -16.79 9.74
CA GLY A 22 16.17 -16.91 8.29
C GLY A 22 15.11 -16.16 7.49
N ALA A 23 13.85 -16.17 7.94
CA ALA A 23 12.78 -15.39 7.31
C ALA A 23 13.06 -13.88 7.41
N THR A 24 13.56 -13.43 8.56
CA THR A 24 13.94 -12.03 8.79
C THR A 24 15.11 -11.60 7.92
N LEU A 25 16.16 -12.42 7.81
CA LEU A 25 17.31 -12.13 6.94
C LEU A 25 16.87 -12.03 5.47
N ARG A 26 16.05 -12.98 5.01
CA ARG A 26 15.48 -12.96 3.66
C ARG A 26 14.64 -11.71 3.42
N ALA A 27 13.79 -11.32 4.38
CA ALA A 27 12.96 -10.12 4.26
C ALA A 27 13.82 -8.86 4.13
N ARG A 28 14.88 -8.71 4.93
CA ARG A 28 15.85 -7.60 4.84
C ARG A 28 16.55 -7.54 3.50
N PHE A 29 17.04 -8.68 3.02
CA PHE A 29 17.73 -8.77 1.74
C PHE A 29 16.80 -8.42 0.57
N MET A 30 15.60 -9.02 0.54
CA MET A 30 14.61 -8.75 -0.49
C MET A 30 14.08 -7.31 -0.45
N PHE A 31 13.97 -6.72 0.75
CA PHE A 31 13.67 -5.31 0.89
C PHE A 31 14.75 -4.43 0.25
N ALA A 32 16.03 -4.69 0.55
CA ALA A 32 17.13 -3.93 -0.03
C ALA A 32 17.16 -4.04 -1.56
N LEU A 33 16.99 -5.25 -2.10
CA LEU A 33 16.91 -5.45 -3.55
C LEU A 33 15.71 -4.71 -4.16
N ALA A 34 14.53 -4.78 -3.54
CA ALA A 34 13.33 -4.13 -4.04
C ALA A 34 13.44 -2.60 -3.97
N PHE A 35 14.12 -2.08 -2.95
CA PHE A 35 14.44 -0.66 -2.84
C PHE A 35 15.45 -0.23 -3.90
N VAL A 36 16.51 -0.99 -4.15
CA VAL A 36 17.47 -0.73 -5.25
C VAL A 36 16.76 -0.78 -6.61
N HIS A 37 15.90 -1.76 -6.83
CA HIS A 37 15.07 -1.81 -8.04
C HIS A 37 14.21 -0.55 -8.18
N LEU A 38 13.57 -0.07 -7.10
CA LEU A 38 12.79 1.16 -7.12
C LEU A 38 13.65 2.39 -7.43
N LEU A 39 14.88 2.48 -6.90
CA LEU A 39 15.83 3.55 -7.24
C LEU A 39 16.21 3.52 -8.72
N LEU A 40 16.45 2.35 -9.30
CA LEU A 40 16.73 2.20 -10.73
C LEU A 40 15.54 2.61 -11.59
N VAL A 41 14.31 2.25 -11.19
CA VAL A 41 13.08 2.73 -11.85
C VAL A 41 12.96 4.24 -11.76
N ALA A 42 13.24 4.83 -10.59
CA ALA A 42 13.19 6.28 -10.40
C ALA A 42 14.20 7.00 -11.29
N GLY A 43 15.43 6.47 -11.37
CA GLY A 43 16.45 6.93 -12.30
C GLY A 43 15.95 6.84 -13.74
N LEU A 44 15.41 5.70 -14.15
CA LEU A 44 14.93 5.52 -15.51
C LEU A 44 13.79 6.49 -15.86
N VAL A 45 12.85 6.70 -14.94
CA VAL A 45 11.68 7.55 -15.16
C VAL A 45 12.04 9.04 -15.18
N HIS A 46 12.97 9.48 -14.34
CA HIS A 46 13.27 10.91 -14.16
C HIS A 46 14.56 11.37 -14.85
N ARG A 47 15.57 10.51 -14.98
CA ARG A 47 16.88 10.83 -15.59
C ARG A 47 16.94 10.47 -17.06
N ALA A 48 16.34 9.35 -17.50
CA ALA A 48 16.52 8.85 -18.88
C ALA A 48 15.91 9.73 -19.97
N THR A 49 15.05 10.69 -19.60
CA THR A 49 14.46 11.69 -20.50
C THR A 49 15.30 12.97 -20.60
N SER A 50 16.34 13.13 -19.77
CA SER A 50 17.23 14.30 -19.77
C SER A 50 18.21 14.24 -20.94
N LYS A 51 18.45 15.37 -21.62
CA LYS A 51 19.43 15.47 -22.72
C LYS A 51 20.88 15.24 -22.27
N SER A 52 21.14 15.32 -20.97
CA SER A 52 22.47 15.21 -20.36
C SER A 52 22.81 13.80 -19.88
N VAL A 53 21.92 12.82 -20.07
CA VAL A 53 22.15 11.45 -19.60
C VAL A 53 23.24 10.78 -20.44
N THR A 54 24.21 10.16 -19.77
CA THR A 54 25.25 9.38 -20.45
C THR A 54 24.70 8.01 -20.84
N GLN A 55 25.22 7.43 -21.93
CA GLN A 55 24.83 6.07 -22.33
C GLN A 55 25.15 5.03 -21.24
N TRP A 56 26.27 5.22 -20.55
CA TRP A 56 26.68 4.38 -19.43
C TRP A 56 25.68 4.43 -18.26
N GLU A 57 25.16 5.61 -17.90
CA GLU A 57 24.09 5.74 -16.89
C GLU A 57 22.85 4.91 -17.28
N LEU A 58 22.42 5.00 -18.54
CA LEU A 58 21.30 4.23 -19.07
C LEU A 58 21.57 2.73 -19.02
N ASP A 59 22.74 2.30 -19.46
CA ASP A 59 23.12 0.89 -19.46
C ASP A 59 23.12 0.33 -18.04
N VAL A 60 23.66 1.05 -17.05
CA VAL A 60 23.62 0.66 -15.64
C VAL A 60 22.18 0.53 -15.14
N MET A 61 21.29 1.47 -15.49
CA MET A 61 19.88 1.41 -15.09
C MET A 61 19.15 0.22 -15.73
N TYR A 62 19.29 0.03 -17.04
CA TYR A 62 18.64 -1.06 -17.78
C TYR A 62 19.17 -2.43 -17.38
N VAL A 63 20.50 -2.61 -17.38
CA VAL A 63 21.15 -3.86 -16.98
C VAL A 63 20.83 -4.17 -15.53
N GLY A 64 20.86 -3.17 -14.63
CA GLY A 64 20.47 -3.36 -13.24
C GLY A 64 19.02 -3.84 -13.09
N LEU A 65 18.07 -3.24 -13.80
CA LEU A 65 16.66 -3.67 -13.78
C LEU A 65 16.49 -5.09 -14.32
N VAL A 66 17.10 -5.39 -15.46
CA VAL A 66 17.03 -6.72 -16.09
C VAL A 66 17.72 -7.78 -15.24
N ALA A 67 18.86 -7.48 -14.61
CA ALA A 67 19.61 -8.41 -13.78
C ALA A 67 18.92 -8.71 -12.45
N LEU A 68 18.20 -7.74 -11.86
CA LEU A 68 17.43 -7.96 -10.63
C LEU A 68 16.15 -8.75 -10.88
N TRP A 69 15.56 -8.65 -12.07
CA TRP A 69 14.31 -9.32 -12.40
C TRP A 69 14.32 -10.85 -12.17
N PRO A 70 15.29 -11.64 -12.66
CA PRO A 70 15.33 -13.08 -12.42
C PRO A 70 15.43 -13.43 -10.93
N VAL A 71 16.03 -12.58 -10.10
CA VAL A 71 16.10 -12.79 -8.64
C VAL A 71 14.71 -12.75 -8.02
N PHE A 72 13.88 -11.77 -8.40
CA PHE A 72 12.51 -11.67 -7.93
C PHE A 72 11.62 -12.77 -8.51
N ALA A 73 11.80 -13.11 -9.79
CA ALA A 73 11.06 -14.20 -10.42
C ALA A 73 11.36 -15.55 -9.76
N ALA A 74 12.64 -15.83 -9.45
CA ALA A 74 13.04 -17.03 -8.74
C ALA A 74 12.47 -17.08 -7.32
N GLU A 75 12.48 -15.96 -6.57
CA GLU A 75 11.88 -15.90 -5.23
C GLU A 75 10.37 -16.12 -5.26
N ALA A 76 9.69 -15.50 -6.22
CA ALA A 76 8.26 -15.65 -6.42
C ALA A 76 7.89 -17.10 -6.80
N ALA A 77 8.62 -17.70 -7.75
CA ALA A 77 8.45 -19.10 -8.13
C ALA A 77 8.69 -20.05 -6.97
N TRP A 78 9.75 -19.82 -6.19
CA TRP A 78 10.04 -20.58 -4.97
C TRP A 78 8.92 -20.49 -3.94
N GLY A 79 8.32 -19.30 -3.78
CA GLY A 79 7.16 -19.08 -2.92
C GLY A 79 5.92 -19.87 -3.35
N VAL A 80 5.70 -20.03 -4.67
CA VAL A 80 4.60 -20.83 -5.22
C VAL A 80 4.84 -22.33 -5.05
N VAL A 81 6.07 -22.79 -5.27
CA VAL A 81 6.45 -24.21 -5.13
C VAL A 81 6.40 -24.65 -3.66
N ARG A 82 6.90 -23.81 -2.74
CA ARG A 82 6.86 -24.08 -1.29
C ARG A 82 5.62 -23.49 -0.61
N ARG A 83 4.52 -23.32 -1.34
CA ARG A 83 3.25 -22.86 -0.76
C ARG A 83 2.77 -23.87 0.27
N ASP A 84 2.14 -23.38 1.31
CA ASP A 84 1.37 -24.25 2.19
C ASP A 84 0.12 -24.73 1.43
N GLN A 85 -0.28 -25.98 1.64
CA GLN A 85 -1.45 -26.57 0.99
C GLN A 85 -2.74 -25.87 1.43
N SER A 86 -2.73 -25.26 2.62
CA SER A 86 -3.79 -24.42 3.18
C SER A 86 -4.08 -23.16 2.34
N THR A 87 -3.10 -22.65 1.58
CA THR A 87 -3.26 -21.42 0.79
C THR A 87 -3.72 -21.74 -0.64
N PRO A 88 -4.79 -21.10 -1.14
CA PRO A 88 -5.25 -21.28 -2.52
C PRO A 88 -4.14 -20.98 -3.53
N ARG A 89 -3.95 -21.87 -4.51
CA ARG A 89 -2.94 -21.72 -5.57
C ARG A 89 -3.08 -20.40 -6.33
N ARG A 90 -4.31 -19.93 -6.54
CA ARG A 90 -4.61 -18.65 -7.20
C ARG A 90 -4.00 -17.47 -6.45
N THR A 91 -4.14 -17.42 -5.13
CA THR A 91 -3.59 -16.32 -4.30
C THR A 91 -2.07 -16.30 -4.34
N ALA A 92 -1.44 -17.48 -4.26
CA ALA A 92 0.02 -17.60 -4.40
C ALA A 92 0.50 -17.15 -5.79
N LEU A 93 -0.22 -17.52 -6.86
CA LEU A 93 0.13 -17.13 -8.23
C LEU A 93 -0.08 -15.62 -8.47
N MET A 94 -1.18 -15.04 -7.98
CA MET A 94 -1.44 -13.60 -8.11
C MET A 94 -0.36 -12.78 -7.39
N ARG A 95 0.07 -13.24 -6.21
CA ARG A 95 1.21 -12.65 -5.51
C ARG A 95 2.49 -12.76 -6.31
N ALA A 96 2.80 -13.93 -6.86
CA ALA A 96 3.98 -14.13 -7.67
C ALA A 96 3.97 -13.22 -8.90
N LEU A 97 2.82 -13.12 -9.57
CA LEU A 97 2.60 -12.21 -10.69
C LEU A 97 2.84 -10.76 -10.29
N LEU A 98 2.33 -10.33 -9.13
CA LEU A 98 2.55 -8.97 -8.61
C LEU A 98 4.04 -8.68 -8.37
N VAL A 99 4.79 -9.62 -7.78
CA VAL A 99 6.23 -9.46 -7.53
C VAL A 99 7.03 -9.45 -8.84
N VAL A 100 6.65 -10.27 -9.81
CA VAL A 100 7.32 -10.31 -11.13
C VAL A 100 7.02 -9.06 -11.94
N LEU A 101 5.78 -8.56 -11.93
CA LEU A 101 5.38 -7.38 -12.69
C LEU A 101 5.81 -6.07 -12.01
N MET A 102 5.76 -6.03 -10.68
CA MET A 102 6.12 -4.87 -9.87
C MET A 102 7.05 -5.29 -8.71
N PRO A 103 8.35 -5.51 -8.98
CA PRO A 103 9.29 -5.98 -7.95
C PRO A 103 9.40 -5.08 -6.72
N ALA A 104 9.19 -3.76 -6.89
CA ALA A 104 9.16 -2.81 -5.78
C ALA A 104 8.08 -3.17 -4.72
N TRP A 105 6.99 -3.83 -5.10
CA TRP A 105 5.95 -4.25 -4.16
C TRP A 105 6.46 -5.28 -3.14
N ARG A 106 7.55 -5.99 -3.45
CA ARG A 106 8.19 -6.95 -2.57
C ARG A 106 8.67 -6.34 -1.25
N MET A 107 8.87 -5.02 -1.18
CA MET A 107 9.26 -4.29 0.05
C MET A 107 8.24 -4.43 1.18
N ALA A 108 6.94 -4.47 0.85
CA ALA A 108 5.85 -4.40 1.81
C ALA A 108 4.90 -5.60 1.72
N LEU A 109 5.32 -6.67 1.06
CA LEU A 109 4.46 -7.82 0.80
C LEU A 109 4.23 -8.65 2.07
N ILE A 110 2.97 -8.95 2.38
CA ILE A 110 2.57 -9.79 3.51
C ILE A 110 3.09 -11.22 3.28
N ASP A 111 3.78 -11.83 4.24
CA ASP A 111 4.23 -13.23 4.18
C ASP A 111 2.99 -14.16 4.30
N PRO A 112 2.78 -15.14 3.40
CA PRO A 112 1.54 -15.91 3.39
C PRO A 112 1.50 -16.95 4.51
N ARG A 113 2.65 -17.25 5.14
CA ARG A 113 2.76 -18.25 6.20
C ARG A 113 2.47 -17.64 7.56
N THR A 114 2.93 -16.42 7.80
CA THR A 114 2.76 -15.73 9.08
C THR A 114 1.66 -14.69 9.05
N GLY A 115 1.23 -14.24 7.86
CA GLY A 115 0.30 -13.11 7.72
C GLY A 115 0.92 -11.78 8.14
N LEU A 116 2.25 -11.71 8.33
CA LEU A 116 2.96 -10.53 8.79
C LEU A 116 3.62 -9.79 7.63
N ILE A 117 3.69 -8.46 7.75
CA ILE A 117 4.48 -7.59 6.89
C ILE A 117 5.78 -7.22 7.62
N TRP A 118 6.91 -7.29 6.92
CA TRP A 118 8.19 -6.84 7.46
C TRP A 118 8.38 -5.36 7.15
N VAL A 119 8.60 -4.56 8.19
CA VAL A 119 8.82 -3.12 8.10
C VAL A 119 10.25 -2.80 8.52
N PRO A 120 11.01 -2.00 7.75
CA PRO A 120 12.36 -1.63 8.13
C PRO A 120 12.38 -0.93 9.50
N ARG A 121 13.39 -1.23 10.32
CA ARG A 121 13.60 -0.74 11.71
C ARG A 121 12.57 -1.20 12.75
N ILE A 122 11.33 -1.52 12.36
CA ILE A 122 10.26 -1.97 13.26
C ILE A 122 10.20 -3.51 13.35
N GLY A 123 10.50 -4.20 12.26
CA GLY A 123 10.42 -5.66 12.17
C GLY A 123 9.07 -6.15 11.67
N TRP A 124 8.68 -7.36 12.09
CA TRP A 124 7.45 -8.01 11.64
C TRP A 124 6.23 -7.46 12.36
N GLN A 125 5.21 -7.07 11.61
CA GLN A 125 4.00 -6.44 12.12
C GLN A 125 2.76 -7.05 11.45
N HIS A 126 1.62 -7.04 12.16
CA HIS A 126 0.35 -7.43 11.57
C HIS A 126 -0.19 -6.30 10.69
N PRO A 127 -0.58 -6.59 9.44
CA PRO A 127 -1.29 -5.62 8.61
C PRO A 127 -2.65 -5.29 9.25
N GLY A 128 -3.05 -4.02 9.22
CA GLY A 128 -4.27 -3.56 9.88
C GLY A 128 -4.23 -2.09 10.25
N LYS A 129 -5.30 -1.63 10.90
CA LYS A 129 -5.51 -0.21 11.26
C LYS A 129 -4.37 0.36 12.13
N GLU A 130 -3.85 -0.44 13.05
CA GLU A 130 -2.78 -0.01 13.97
C GLU A 130 -1.45 0.22 13.25
N LEU A 131 -1.02 -0.76 12.43
CA LEU A 131 0.17 -0.58 11.61
C LEU A 131 0.00 0.58 10.63
N PHE A 132 -1.17 0.70 10.02
CA PHE A 132 -1.48 1.80 9.12
C PHE A 132 -1.32 3.16 9.81
N LYS A 133 -1.91 3.35 11.01
CA LYS A 133 -1.77 4.58 11.80
C LYS A 133 -0.31 4.89 12.12
N ARG A 134 0.48 3.88 12.51
CA ARG A 134 1.92 4.05 12.77
C ARG A 134 2.69 4.46 11.51
N LEU A 135 2.38 3.88 10.37
CA LEU A 135 2.98 4.25 9.08
C LEU A 135 2.57 5.69 8.69
N GLU A 136 1.33 6.11 8.95
CA GLU A 136 0.92 7.50 8.72
C GLU A 136 1.71 8.50 9.54
N LEU A 137 1.93 8.20 10.82
CA LEU A 137 2.74 9.04 11.70
C LEU A 137 4.21 9.06 11.28
N ALA A 138 4.78 7.88 10.98
CA ALA A 138 6.18 7.74 10.60
C ALA A 138 6.50 8.43 9.26
N PHE A 139 5.57 8.37 8.30
CA PHE A 139 5.75 9.00 6.99
C PHE A 139 5.27 10.46 6.93
N GLY A 140 4.41 10.92 7.85
CA GLY A 140 3.87 12.28 7.82
C GLY A 140 4.94 13.38 7.87
N GLY A 141 5.96 13.22 8.72
CA GLY A 141 7.08 14.15 8.84
C GLY A 141 7.95 14.22 7.57
N PRO A 142 8.54 13.10 7.12
CA PRO A 142 9.30 13.06 5.86
C PRO A 142 8.50 13.56 4.66
N MET A 143 7.22 13.23 4.57
CA MET A 143 6.33 13.66 3.50
C MET A 143 6.12 15.18 3.49
N LEU A 144 5.95 15.80 4.66
CA LEU A 144 5.86 17.26 4.80
C LEU A 144 7.18 17.93 4.38
N LEU A 145 8.32 17.37 4.78
CA LEU A 145 9.63 17.85 4.36
C LEU A 145 9.77 17.82 2.82
N PHE A 146 9.40 16.71 2.18
CA PHE A 146 9.42 16.61 0.72
C PHE A 146 8.43 17.57 0.05
N ALA A 147 7.30 17.88 0.70
CA ALA A 147 6.37 18.89 0.23
C ALA A 147 6.93 20.30 0.27
N PHE A 148 7.68 20.63 1.32
CA PHE A 148 8.42 21.88 1.35
C PHE A 148 9.60 21.90 0.41
N LEU A 149 10.23 20.75 0.11
CA LEU A 149 11.40 20.68 -0.77
C LEU A 149 11.02 20.72 -2.25
N ILE A 150 9.86 20.19 -2.64
CA ILE A 150 9.43 20.22 -4.04
C ILE A 150 9.03 21.63 -4.49
N LEU A 151 8.53 22.46 -3.58
CA LEU A 151 8.14 23.84 -3.88
C LEU A 151 9.31 24.72 -4.38
N PRO A 152 10.47 24.81 -3.69
CA PRO A 152 11.63 25.56 -4.19
C PRO A 152 12.25 24.91 -5.42
N ILE A 153 12.20 23.57 -5.54
CA ILE A 153 12.63 22.86 -6.76
C ILE A 153 11.79 23.32 -7.96
N LEU A 154 10.46 23.33 -7.83
CA LEU A 154 9.56 23.79 -8.89
C LEU A 154 9.73 25.29 -9.17
N LEU A 155 9.89 26.09 -8.12
CA LEU A 155 10.08 27.53 -8.25
C LEU A 155 11.39 27.85 -8.99
N MET A 156 12.47 27.12 -8.67
CA MET A 156 13.75 27.25 -9.35
C MET A 156 13.64 26.85 -10.82
N GLU A 157 12.97 25.73 -11.12
CA GLU A 157 12.74 25.28 -12.50
C GLU A 157 11.88 26.27 -13.29
N TYR A 158 10.89 26.90 -12.65
CA TYR A 158 9.99 27.85 -13.28
C TYR A 158 10.64 29.23 -13.51
N LEU A 159 11.32 29.78 -12.51
CA LEU A 159 11.93 31.12 -12.58
C LEU A 159 13.22 31.14 -13.40
N ARG A 160 13.94 30.02 -13.47
CA ARG A 160 15.26 29.94 -14.10
C ARG A 160 15.37 28.84 -15.15
N ALA A 161 14.30 28.60 -15.90
CA ALA A 161 14.26 27.56 -16.94
C ALA A 161 15.41 27.67 -17.96
N ASP A 162 15.91 28.89 -18.21
CA ASP A 162 17.01 29.13 -19.16
C ASP A 162 18.39 28.90 -18.52
N GLN A 163 18.62 29.31 -17.27
CA GLN A 163 19.91 29.07 -16.57
C GLN A 163 20.11 27.59 -16.19
N VAL A 164 19.02 26.85 -15.94
CA VAL A 164 19.09 25.40 -15.69
C VAL A 164 19.60 24.64 -16.94
N LYS A 165 19.30 25.15 -18.15
CA LYS A 165 19.81 24.56 -19.39
C LYS A 165 21.29 24.84 -19.62
N GLU A 166 21.81 25.91 -19.04
CA GLU A 166 23.22 26.32 -19.18
C GLU A 166 24.13 25.64 -18.13
N LEU A 167 23.58 25.22 -16.98
CA LEU A 167 24.34 24.58 -15.90
C LEU A 167 23.97 23.09 -15.75
N PRO A 168 24.72 22.16 -16.35
CA PRO A 168 24.38 20.74 -16.34
C PRO A 168 24.35 20.13 -14.92
N ALA A 169 25.17 20.65 -13.99
CA ALA A 169 25.15 20.23 -12.60
C ALA A 169 23.83 20.59 -11.88
N LEU A 170 23.23 21.74 -12.21
CA LEU A 170 21.95 22.15 -11.63
C LEU A 170 20.81 21.29 -12.16
N ALA A 171 20.82 20.99 -13.46
CA ALA A 171 19.86 20.07 -14.07
C ALA A 171 19.94 18.66 -13.44
N LEU A 172 21.15 18.13 -13.25
CA LEU A 172 21.35 16.85 -12.56
C LEU A 172 20.82 16.88 -11.11
N ALA A 173 21.10 17.95 -10.36
CA ALA A 173 20.62 18.09 -8.98
C ALA A 173 19.08 18.12 -8.91
N LEU A 174 18.43 18.79 -9.86
CA LEU A 174 16.97 18.82 -9.97
C LEU A 174 16.40 17.43 -10.32
N ASP A 175 16.97 16.74 -11.31
CA ASP A 175 16.57 15.37 -11.69
C ASP A 175 16.67 14.42 -10.47
N ILE A 176 17.78 14.47 -9.73
CA ILE A 176 17.98 13.68 -8.51
C ILE A 176 16.97 14.06 -7.44
N GLY A 177 16.75 15.36 -7.19
CA GLY A 177 15.79 15.83 -6.19
C GLY A 177 14.37 15.34 -6.48
N ILE A 178 13.94 15.43 -7.74
CA ILE A 178 12.64 14.92 -8.20
C ILE A 178 12.55 13.40 -8.02
N ALA A 179 13.60 12.66 -8.38
CA ALA A 179 13.65 11.21 -8.22
C ALA A 179 13.58 10.79 -6.74
N VAL A 180 14.29 11.48 -5.85
CA VAL A 180 14.28 11.22 -4.40
C VAL A 180 12.89 11.44 -3.81
N VAL A 181 12.24 12.56 -4.16
CA VAL A 181 10.86 12.84 -3.72
C VAL A 181 9.91 11.75 -4.22
N TRP A 182 10.04 11.34 -5.48
CA TRP A 182 9.20 10.28 -6.04
C TRP A 182 9.42 8.92 -5.34
N VAL A 183 10.67 8.53 -5.08
CA VAL A 183 10.98 7.29 -4.34
C VAL A 183 10.36 7.31 -2.96
N ALA A 184 10.43 8.44 -2.25
CA ALA A 184 9.81 8.57 -0.94
C ALA A 184 8.29 8.33 -0.99
N PHE A 185 7.61 8.94 -1.97
CA PHE A 185 6.17 8.71 -2.19
C PHE A 185 5.85 7.29 -2.60
N ALA A 186 6.66 6.68 -3.46
CA ALA A 186 6.45 5.31 -3.92
C ALA A 186 6.61 4.31 -2.76
N VAL A 187 7.65 4.48 -1.93
CA VAL A 187 7.85 3.66 -0.73
C VAL A 187 6.66 3.81 0.22
N GLU A 188 6.29 5.04 0.57
CA GLU A 188 5.15 5.33 1.44
C GLU A 188 3.87 4.67 0.93
N PHE A 189 3.56 4.87 -0.36
CA PHE A 189 2.38 4.32 -0.99
C PHE A 189 2.37 2.79 -0.94
N VAL A 190 3.47 2.13 -1.30
CA VAL A 190 3.60 0.67 -1.27
C VAL A 190 3.36 0.13 0.15
N PHE A 191 3.91 0.78 1.19
CA PHE A 191 3.67 0.38 2.58
C PHE A 191 2.23 0.59 3.03
N LYS A 192 1.65 1.77 2.77
CA LYS A 192 0.28 2.09 3.20
C LYS A 192 -0.75 1.20 2.53
N VAL A 193 -0.65 0.99 1.20
CA VAL A 193 -1.55 0.08 0.48
C VAL A 193 -1.42 -1.35 1.02
N SER A 194 -0.19 -1.82 1.26
CA SER A 194 0.02 -3.20 1.73
C SER A 194 -0.41 -3.43 3.18
N ALA A 195 -0.40 -2.40 4.02
CA ALA A 195 -0.89 -2.46 5.40
C ALA A 195 -2.41 -2.28 5.50
N HIS A 196 -3.07 -1.71 4.48
CA HIS A 196 -4.50 -1.41 4.52
C HIS A 196 -5.36 -2.66 4.31
N PRO A 197 -6.44 -2.88 5.09
CA PRO A 197 -7.31 -4.06 4.94
C PRO A 197 -8.00 -4.15 3.56
N LYS A 198 -8.26 -3.00 2.93
CA LYS A 198 -8.88 -2.87 1.61
C LYS A 198 -7.96 -2.04 0.70
N PRO A 199 -6.93 -2.63 0.08
CA PRO A 199 -5.90 -1.87 -0.67
C PRO A 199 -6.48 -1.11 -1.86
N PHE A 200 -7.48 -1.68 -2.54
CA PHE A 200 -8.11 -1.05 -3.70
C PHE A 200 -8.98 0.15 -3.33
N ALA A 201 -9.82 0.02 -2.30
CA ALA A 201 -10.62 1.14 -1.78
C ALA A 201 -9.71 2.29 -1.32
N PHE A 202 -8.63 1.95 -0.62
CA PHE A 202 -7.63 2.94 -0.20
C PHE A 202 -6.97 3.67 -1.38
N ALA A 203 -6.61 2.96 -2.45
CA ALA A 203 -6.03 3.57 -3.64
C ALA A 203 -7.02 4.52 -4.34
N GLN A 204 -8.32 4.21 -4.33
CA GLN A 204 -9.36 5.09 -4.88
C GLN A 204 -9.57 6.34 -4.01
N GLU A 205 -9.66 6.17 -2.68
CA GLU A 205 -9.77 7.28 -1.73
C GLU A 205 -8.56 8.21 -1.81
N ARG A 206 -7.35 7.65 -2.02
CA ARG A 206 -6.09 8.37 -2.18
C ARG A 206 -5.59 8.40 -3.62
N TRP A 207 -6.50 8.71 -4.55
CA TRP A 207 -6.15 8.76 -5.97
C TRP A 207 -5.01 9.75 -6.30
N LEU A 208 -4.83 10.81 -5.52
CA LEU A 208 -3.70 11.75 -5.66
C LEU A 208 -2.35 11.08 -5.38
N ASP A 209 -2.27 10.24 -4.35
CA ASP A 209 -1.08 9.45 -4.02
C ASP A 209 -0.74 8.50 -5.16
N VAL A 210 -1.78 7.82 -5.68
CA VAL A 210 -1.66 6.94 -6.84
C VAL A 210 -1.15 7.74 -8.03
N ALA A 211 -1.72 8.91 -8.30
CA ALA A 211 -1.34 9.73 -9.44
C ALA A 211 0.12 10.18 -9.36
N ILE A 212 0.60 10.64 -8.19
CA ILE A 212 2.00 11.06 -8.00
C ILE A 212 2.99 9.93 -8.32
N VAL A 213 2.65 8.70 -7.92
CA VAL A 213 3.50 7.51 -8.12
C VAL A 213 3.39 6.96 -9.54
N VAL A 214 2.17 6.86 -10.09
CA VAL A 214 1.87 6.15 -11.35
C VAL A 214 2.05 7.04 -12.60
N LEU A 215 1.70 8.33 -12.57
CA LEU A 215 1.80 9.21 -13.75
C LEU A 215 3.20 9.22 -14.38
N PRO A 216 4.30 9.37 -13.60
CA PRO A 216 5.64 9.38 -14.16
C PRO A 216 6.00 8.06 -14.87
N MET A 217 5.58 6.94 -14.29
CA MET A 217 5.77 5.63 -14.91
C MET A 217 4.97 5.53 -16.21
N LEU A 218 3.72 6.01 -16.21
CA LEU A 218 2.86 5.99 -17.38
C LEU A 218 3.41 6.88 -18.50
N GLU A 219 3.94 8.06 -18.20
CA GLU A 219 4.59 8.93 -19.19
C GLU A 219 5.83 8.30 -19.79
N PHE A 220 6.67 7.69 -18.96
CA PHE A 220 7.85 6.98 -19.44
C PHE A 220 7.47 5.83 -20.38
N VAL A 221 6.51 4.99 -19.95
CA VAL A 221 5.99 3.88 -20.76
C VAL A 221 5.36 4.41 -22.05
N LEU A 222 4.46 5.39 -21.97
CA LEU A 222 3.79 5.93 -23.16
C LEU A 222 4.80 6.54 -24.14
N THR A 223 5.76 7.32 -23.69
CA THR A 223 6.76 7.94 -24.58
C THR A 223 7.57 6.88 -25.31
N LYS A 224 8.14 5.90 -24.58
CA LYS A 224 8.99 4.85 -25.16
C LYS A 224 8.21 3.81 -25.97
N TRP A 225 7.02 3.42 -25.52
CA TRP A 225 6.19 2.44 -26.22
C TRP A 225 5.49 3.03 -27.44
N VAL A 226 5.09 4.31 -27.40
CA VAL A 226 4.60 5.00 -28.60
C VAL A 226 5.72 5.10 -29.63
N ASP A 227 6.95 5.44 -29.24
CA ASP A 227 8.08 5.49 -30.18
C ASP A 227 8.44 4.10 -30.77
N ALA A 228 8.16 3.01 -30.05
CA ALA A 228 8.38 1.64 -30.52
C ALA A 228 7.24 1.06 -31.38
N ALA A 229 6.05 1.67 -31.37
CA ALA A 229 4.88 1.17 -32.10
C ALA A 229 4.81 1.74 -33.54
N PRO A 230 4.55 0.93 -34.58
CA PRO A 230 4.32 1.42 -35.95
C PRO A 230 3.17 2.43 -36.07
N LEU A 231 2.22 2.41 -35.12
CA LEU A 231 1.10 3.34 -35.01
C LEU A 231 1.51 4.79 -34.63
N ALA A 232 2.77 5.02 -34.22
CA ALA A 232 3.28 6.35 -33.91
C ALA A 232 3.19 7.33 -35.09
N ARG A 233 3.33 6.83 -36.32
CA ARG A 233 3.22 7.65 -37.55
C ARG A 233 1.81 8.16 -37.78
N LEU A 234 0.78 7.43 -37.36
CA LEU A 234 -0.63 7.83 -37.48
C LEU A 234 -1.04 8.78 -36.35
N LEU A 235 -0.55 8.57 -35.12
CA LEU A 235 -0.84 9.45 -33.98
C LEU A 235 -0.05 10.77 -34.02
N ARG A 236 1.07 10.84 -34.76
CA ARG A 236 1.79 12.10 -35.02
C ARG A 236 0.97 13.12 -35.79
N ALA A 237 0.03 12.67 -36.63
CA ALA A 237 -0.85 13.55 -37.39
C ALA A 237 -1.98 14.17 -36.52
N GLY A 238 -2.23 13.63 -35.32
CA GLY A 238 -3.35 14.02 -34.47
C GLY A 238 -3.00 14.81 -33.19
N ARG A 239 -1.74 15.19 -32.95
CA ARG A 239 -1.35 15.70 -31.62
C ARG A 239 -1.01 17.20 -31.58
N ALA A 240 -1.95 17.96 -31.01
CA ALA A 240 -1.78 19.32 -30.48
C ALA A 240 -1.38 19.38 -28.99
N LEU A 241 -1.01 18.25 -28.38
CA LEU A 241 -0.54 18.18 -26.99
C LEU A 241 0.94 17.81 -26.98
N SER A 242 1.78 18.83 -26.86
CA SER A 242 3.22 18.69 -26.73
C SER A 242 3.57 17.94 -25.43
N PRO A 243 4.60 17.06 -25.44
CA PRO A 243 5.06 16.37 -24.23
C PRO A 243 5.46 17.35 -23.11
N GLU A 244 5.88 18.56 -23.47
CA GLU A 244 6.19 19.63 -22.50
C GLU A 244 4.97 20.11 -21.70
N GLN A 245 3.77 20.14 -22.30
CA GLN A 245 2.55 20.53 -21.60
C GLN A 245 2.07 19.45 -20.64
N ILE A 246 2.27 18.17 -20.97
CA ILE A 246 1.94 17.05 -20.10
C ILE A 246 2.86 17.05 -18.87
N ALA A 247 4.16 17.25 -19.04
CA ALA A 247 5.11 17.40 -17.93
C ALA A 247 4.73 18.59 -17.02
N ARG A 248 4.34 19.74 -17.57
CA ARG A 248 3.85 20.89 -16.78
C ARG A 248 2.57 20.58 -16.02
N MET A 249 1.64 19.85 -16.63
CA MET A 249 0.37 19.49 -16.01
C MET A 249 0.57 18.49 -14.87
N GLN A 250 1.45 17.49 -15.04
CA GLN A 250 1.85 16.59 -13.95
C GLN A 250 2.46 17.30 -12.76
N ARG A 251 3.25 18.36 -13.00
CA ARG A 251 3.89 19.17 -11.95
C ARG A 251 2.85 19.94 -11.11
N LEU A 252 1.80 20.45 -11.75
CA LEU A 252 0.66 21.08 -11.06
C LEU A 252 -0.15 20.05 -10.25
N TYR A 253 -0.35 18.85 -10.78
CA TYR A 253 -1.02 17.77 -10.05
C TYR A 253 -0.20 17.25 -8.86
N ARG A 254 1.14 17.19 -8.98
CA ARG A 254 2.03 16.92 -7.85
C ARG A 254 1.85 17.97 -6.77
N LEU A 255 1.88 19.26 -7.11
CA LEU A 255 1.63 20.34 -6.15
C LEU A 255 0.28 20.21 -5.44
N GLN A 256 -0.81 19.89 -6.16
CA GLN A 256 -2.14 19.74 -5.55
C GLN A 256 -2.24 18.51 -4.64
N GLY A 257 -1.66 17.36 -5.05
CA GLY A 257 -1.57 16.17 -4.21
C GLY A 257 -0.70 16.40 -2.98
N LEU A 258 0.39 17.13 -3.13
CA LEU A 258 1.29 17.49 -2.04
C LEU A 258 0.67 18.53 -1.09
N ALA A 259 -0.10 19.49 -1.58
CA ALA A 259 -0.80 20.48 -0.75
C ALA A 259 -1.87 19.81 0.11
N THR A 260 -2.66 18.90 -0.46
CA THR A 260 -3.66 18.12 0.30
C THR A 260 -3.02 17.17 1.30
N LYS A 261 -1.85 16.61 0.97
CA LYS A 261 -1.04 15.79 1.89
C LYS A 261 -0.39 16.61 3.00
N ALA A 262 0.22 17.76 2.68
CA ALA A 262 0.79 18.69 3.65
C ALA A 262 -0.30 19.21 4.58
N TRP A 263 -1.50 19.49 4.05
CA TRP A 263 -2.67 19.85 4.84
C TRP A 263 -3.09 18.74 5.80
N HIS A 264 -3.20 17.49 5.33
CA HIS A 264 -3.53 16.37 6.21
C HIS A 264 -2.42 16.05 7.22
N SER A 265 -1.15 16.07 6.84
CA SER A 265 -0.02 15.84 7.74
C SER A 265 0.14 16.97 8.75
N PHE A 266 -0.11 18.22 8.35
CA PHE A 266 -0.18 19.37 9.24
C PHE A 266 -1.35 19.22 10.22
N LEU A 267 -2.55 18.84 9.75
CA LEU A 267 -3.69 18.54 10.61
C LEU A 267 -3.45 17.33 11.53
N LEU A 268 -2.65 16.35 11.13
CA LEU A 268 -2.26 15.24 11.99
C LEU A 268 -1.18 15.64 13.01
N LEU A 269 -0.20 16.46 12.63
CA LEU A 269 0.86 16.96 13.53
C LEU A 269 0.34 18.01 14.53
N GLU A 270 -0.49 18.95 14.05
CA GLU A 270 -1.20 19.95 14.86
C GLU A 270 -2.38 19.30 15.62
N GLY A 271 -2.96 18.24 15.04
CA GLY A 271 -3.87 17.34 15.73
C GLY A 271 -3.19 16.57 16.85
N ILE A 272 -1.91 16.23 16.74
CA ILE A 272 -1.12 15.58 17.79
C ILE A 272 -0.67 16.57 18.87
N SER A 273 -0.36 17.83 18.55
CA SER A 273 -0.12 18.85 19.59
C SER A 273 -1.40 19.22 20.35
N ARG A 274 -2.56 19.21 19.68
CA ARG A 274 -3.88 19.31 20.34
C ARG A 274 -4.36 18.00 20.99
N LEU A 275 -3.92 16.83 20.53
CA LEU A 275 -4.22 15.53 21.18
C LEU A 275 -3.33 15.25 22.38
N LEU A 276 -2.07 15.72 22.41
CA LEU A 276 -1.22 15.67 23.60
C LEU A 276 -1.60 16.76 24.63
N GLY A 277 -2.37 17.76 24.22
CA GLY A 277 -2.95 18.78 25.10
C GLY A 277 -4.32 18.42 25.69
N ASN A 278 -4.97 17.34 25.25
CA ASN A 278 -6.22 16.87 25.82
C ASN A 278 -5.92 15.59 26.62
N THR A 279 -6.08 15.67 27.94
CA THR A 279 -5.49 14.71 28.88
C THR A 279 -5.78 13.25 28.51
N PRO A 280 -4.81 12.32 28.69
CA PRO A 280 -4.99 10.89 28.43
C PRO A 280 -6.20 10.30 29.17
N GLU A 281 -6.61 10.91 30.29
CA GLU A 281 -7.83 10.54 31.02
C GLU A 281 -9.11 10.72 30.19
N LYS A 282 -9.22 11.78 29.38
CA LYS A 282 -10.42 12.01 28.55
C LYS A 282 -10.49 11.05 27.37
N GLN A 283 -9.34 10.64 26.83
CA GLN A 283 -9.31 9.61 25.79
C GLN A 283 -9.67 8.24 26.35
N LEU A 284 -9.20 7.93 27.56
CA LEU A 284 -9.59 6.73 28.28
C LEU A 284 -11.11 6.72 28.55
N ALA A 285 -11.64 7.81 29.11
CA ALA A 285 -13.08 7.94 29.37
C ALA A 285 -13.95 7.81 28.11
N LYS A 286 -13.48 8.35 26.98
CA LYS A 286 -14.17 8.20 25.69
C LYS A 286 -14.11 6.78 25.15
N LEU A 287 -12.98 6.09 25.30
CA LEU A 287 -12.83 4.69 24.89
C LEU A 287 -13.66 3.76 25.78
N GLU A 288 -13.68 3.99 27.09
CA GLU A 288 -14.53 3.27 28.05
C GLU A 288 -16.02 3.46 27.74
N ALA A 289 -16.44 4.69 27.41
CA ALA A 289 -17.81 4.96 26.97
C ALA A 289 -18.16 4.21 25.66
N GLN A 290 -17.23 4.13 24.72
CA GLN A 290 -17.42 3.34 23.49
C GLN A 290 -17.47 1.83 23.75
N ILE A 291 -16.69 1.33 24.72
CA ILE A 291 -16.74 -0.06 25.14
C ILE A 291 -18.12 -0.37 25.74
N ALA A 292 -18.62 0.49 26.63
CA ALA A 292 -19.92 0.32 27.27
C ALA A 292 -21.07 0.28 26.25
N ASP A 293 -21.07 1.19 25.27
CA ASP A 293 -22.07 1.25 24.20
C ASP A 293 -22.03 0.00 23.30
N LEU A 294 -20.83 -0.47 22.93
CA LEU A 294 -20.67 -1.70 22.17
C LEU A 294 -21.09 -2.94 22.95
N GLU A 295 -20.85 -2.99 24.26
CA GLU A 295 -21.32 -4.08 25.13
C GLU A 295 -22.84 -4.11 25.26
N GLU A 296 -23.51 -2.96 25.19
CA GLU A 296 -24.96 -2.86 25.16
C GLU A 296 -25.53 -3.36 23.83
N GLN A 297 -24.98 -2.91 22.70
CA GLN A 297 -25.34 -3.42 21.38
C GLN A 297 -25.10 -4.93 21.26
N LEU A 298 -24.01 -5.43 21.85
CA LEU A 298 -23.71 -6.87 21.85
C LEU A 298 -24.70 -7.66 22.71
N ARG A 299 -25.21 -7.07 23.80
CA ARG A 299 -26.28 -7.67 24.62
C ARG A 299 -27.60 -7.74 23.86
N GLU A 300 -27.95 -6.67 23.15
CA GLU A 300 -29.16 -6.62 22.33
C GLU A 300 -29.13 -7.68 21.23
N VAL A 301 -28.03 -7.74 20.46
CA VAL A 301 -27.84 -8.75 19.40
C VAL A 301 -27.85 -10.18 19.96
N ARG A 302 -27.32 -10.41 21.17
CA ARG A 302 -27.38 -11.72 21.82
C ARG A 302 -28.81 -12.09 22.25
N ALA A 303 -29.58 -11.14 22.75
CA ALA A 303 -30.97 -11.36 23.12
C ALA A 303 -31.80 -11.75 21.89
N ASP A 304 -31.61 -11.06 20.76
CA ASP A 304 -32.25 -11.40 19.49
C ASP A 304 -31.86 -12.81 19.02
N ALA A 305 -30.58 -13.18 19.16
CA ALA A 305 -30.10 -14.51 18.80
C ALA A 305 -30.73 -15.61 19.68
N ASP A 306 -30.93 -15.36 20.97
CA ASP A 306 -31.55 -16.32 21.89
C ASP A 306 -33.06 -16.44 21.66
N GLU A 307 -33.74 -15.35 21.31
CA GLU A 307 -35.14 -15.38 20.89
C GLU A 307 -35.32 -16.23 19.62
N VAL A 308 -34.47 -16.03 18.61
CA VAL A 308 -34.48 -16.85 17.39
C VAL A 308 -34.20 -18.32 17.72
N ARG A 309 -33.28 -18.61 18.64
CA ARG A 309 -33.02 -20.00 19.09
C ARG A 309 -34.24 -20.63 19.77
N ARG A 310 -34.98 -19.88 20.60
CA ARG A 310 -36.23 -20.37 21.21
C ARG A 310 -37.29 -20.67 20.15
N GLN A 311 -37.47 -19.78 19.18
CA GLN A 311 -38.40 -20.01 18.07
C GLN A 311 -38.04 -21.24 17.24
N ILE A 312 -36.74 -21.50 17.04
CA ILE A 312 -36.26 -22.72 16.37
C ILE A 312 -36.55 -23.97 17.23
N ALA A 313 -36.32 -23.91 18.54
CA ALA A 313 -36.62 -25.02 19.45
C ALA A 313 -38.12 -25.33 19.53
N GLU A 314 -38.97 -24.30 19.59
CA GLU A 314 -40.42 -24.44 19.59
C GLU A 314 -40.95 -25.00 18.26
N LYS A 315 -40.43 -24.53 17.12
CA LYS A 315 -40.75 -25.09 15.80
C LYS A 315 -40.25 -26.53 15.63
N GLY A 316 -39.08 -26.86 16.18
CA GLY A 316 -38.56 -28.23 16.21
C GLY A 316 -39.46 -29.18 17.00
N THR A 317 -39.95 -28.72 18.16
CA THR A 317 -40.86 -29.50 19.02
C THR A 317 -42.25 -29.67 18.38
N GLN A 318 -42.77 -28.65 17.69
CA GLN A 318 -44.03 -28.76 16.94
C GLN A 318 -43.91 -29.69 15.71
N GLY A 319 -42.75 -29.74 15.06
CA GLY A 319 -42.48 -30.68 13.97
C GLY A 319 -42.42 -32.15 14.42
N GLU A 320 -41.93 -32.42 15.63
CA GLU A 320 -41.92 -33.76 16.22
C GLU A 320 -43.33 -34.21 16.63
N VAL A 321 -44.12 -33.36 17.28
CA VAL A 321 -45.50 -33.68 17.70
C VAL A 321 -46.41 -33.96 16.49
N HIS A 322 -46.23 -33.27 15.37
CA HIS A 322 -47.03 -33.49 14.15
C HIS A 322 -46.61 -34.73 13.34
N SER A 323 -45.44 -35.32 13.62
CA SER A 323 -44.99 -36.57 12.98
C SER A 323 -45.40 -37.83 13.78
N VAL A 324 -45.53 -37.72 15.11
CA VAL A 324 -46.04 -38.79 15.98
C VAL A 324 -47.55 -39.02 15.76
N ASP A 325 -48.32 -37.97 15.47
CA ASP A 325 -49.78 -38.08 15.28
C ASP A 325 -50.21 -38.74 13.95
N ARG A 326 -49.30 -38.85 12.96
CA ARG A 326 -49.56 -39.55 11.69
C ARG A 326 -49.24 -41.05 11.72
N SER A 327 -48.70 -41.57 12.82
CA SER A 327 -48.29 -42.98 12.94
C SER A 327 -49.21 -43.84 13.82
N ALA A 328 -50.37 -43.31 14.24
CA ALA A 328 -51.41 -44.14 14.85
C ALA A 328 -52.11 -45.00 13.78
N PRO A 329 -52.13 -46.35 13.92
CA PRO A 329 -52.85 -47.21 12.99
C PRO A 329 -54.35 -47.05 13.21
N VAL A 330 -55.08 -46.76 12.13
CA VAL A 330 -56.54 -46.78 12.11
C VAL A 330 -56.99 -48.24 12.21
N PRO A 331 -57.89 -48.60 13.16
CA PRO A 331 -58.36 -49.97 13.36
C PRO A 331 -59.25 -50.50 12.23
#